data_AF-A0A932Z3M5-F1
#
_entry.id   AF-A0A932Z3M5-F1
#
_cell.length_a   1.000
_cell.length_b   1.000
_cell.length_c   1.000
_cell.angle_alpha   90.00
_cell.angle_beta   90.00
_cell.angle_gamma   90.00
#
_symmetry.space_group_name_H-M   'P 1'
#
loop_
_entity.id
_entity.type
_entity.pdbx_description
1 polymer ?
#
loop_
_entity_poly.entity_id
_entity_poly.type
_entity_poly.pdbx_seq_one_letter_code
_entity_poly.pdbx_strand_id
1 'polypeptide(L)'
;MKRLVLMLKALTTFIVPGVFIDRLADADYELELSRNKQLQAAGTEHQEAHRQRARGAVADHLRFLRARVLKAMIFVASAVVGALVVARLLPSAPIPALTVSLAAASVFLFAWATLGRLGWAGQSFKGDTIVERLDQVLFWSSYWLGTFSGVLAVLAATC
;
A
#
# COMPACT_ATOMS: atom_id res chain seq x y z
N MET A 1 -13.76 -11.70 -12.28
CA MET A 1 -13.93 -12.21 -10.89
C MET A 1 -12.64 -12.72 -10.23
N LYS A 2 -11.89 -13.68 -10.82
CA LYS A 2 -10.70 -14.29 -10.16
C LYS A 2 -9.66 -13.28 -9.67
N ARG A 3 -9.35 -12.23 -10.45
CA ARG A 3 -8.40 -11.17 -10.06
C ARG A 3 -8.82 -10.36 -8.83
N LEU A 4 -10.11 -10.07 -8.70
CA LEU A 4 -10.63 -9.24 -7.59
C LEU A 4 -10.56 -10.00 -6.26
N VAL A 5 -10.89 -11.30 -6.29
CA VAL A 5 -10.72 -12.20 -5.15
C VAL A 5 -9.25 -12.33 -4.75
N LEU A 6 -8.34 -12.38 -5.73
CA LEU A 6 -6.90 -12.44 -5.49
C LEU A 6 -6.39 -11.17 -4.80
N MET A 7 -6.86 -10.00 -5.25
CA MET A 7 -6.51 -8.71 -4.63
C MET A 7 -7.08 -8.57 -3.22
N LEU A 8 -8.31 -9.02 -3.00
CA LEU A 8 -8.89 -9.02 -1.65
C LEU A 8 -8.04 -9.88 -0.71
N LYS A 9 -7.64 -11.08 -1.14
CA LYS A 9 -6.73 -11.93 -0.38
C LYS A 9 -5.36 -11.28 -0.16
N ALA A 10 -4.82 -10.58 -1.16
CA ALA A 10 -3.57 -9.82 -1.02
C ALA A 10 -3.69 -8.74 0.06
N LEU A 11 -4.80 -7.99 0.06
CA LEU A 11 -5.10 -6.98 1.08
C LEU A 11 -5.28 -7.61 2.47
N THR A 12 -6.02 -8.72 2.57
CA THR A 12 -6.20 -9.44 3.83
C THR A 12 -4.88 -9.96 4.36
N THR A 13 -4.03 -10.49 3.48
CA THR A 13 -2.67 -10.92 3.82
C THR A 13 -1.86 -9.74 4.31
N PHE A 14 -1.92 -8.60 3.62
CA PHE A 14 -1.21 -7.39 4.01
C PHE A 14 -1.59 -6.92 5.43
N ILE A 15 -2.87 -7.00 5.80
CA ILE A 15 -3.35 -6.62 7.12
C ILE A 15 -2.99 -7.68 8.17
N VAL A 16 -3.23 -8.97 7.90
CA VAL A 16 -3.05 -10.06 8.86
C VAL A 16 -1.84 -10.93 8.48
N PRO A 17 -0.76 -10.95 9.28
CA PRO A 17 0.45 -11.73 8.97
C PRO A 17 0.14 -13.22 8.83
N GLY A 18 0.72 -13.87 7.83
CA GLY A 18 0.64 -15.33 7.65
C GLY A 18 -0.61 -15.84 6.91
N VAL A 19 -1.67 -15.04 6.79
CA VAL A 19 -2.91 -15.50 6.15
C VAL A 19 -2.77 -15.46 4.63
N PHE A 20 -3.10 -16.55 3.92
CA PHE A 20 -3.09 -16.67 2.45
C PHE A 20 -1.75 -16.43 1.73
N ILE A 21 -0.59 -16.40 2.43
CA ILE A 21 0.73 -16.27 1.80
C ILE A 21 0.96 -17.37 0.76
N ASP A 22 0.63 -18.62 1.10
CA ASP A 22 0.79 -19.74 0.16
C ASP A 22 -0.02 -19.55 -1.12
N ARG A 23 -1.25 -19.03 -1.01
CA ARG A 23 -2.12 -18.79 -2.18
C ARG A 23 -1.63 -17.63 -3.06
N LEU A 24 -0.95 -16.64 -2.48
CA LEU A 24 -0.34 -15.55 -3.25
C LEU A 24 0.92 -16.03 -3.97
N ALA A 25 1.79 -16.75 -3.25
CA ALA A 25 2.99 -17.31 -3.82
C ALA A 25 2.67 -18.33 -4.92
N ASP A 26 1.63 -19.14 -4.74
CA ASP A 26 1.17 -20.08 -5.77
C ASP A 26 0.64 -19.35 -7.01
N ALA A 27 -0.06 -18.23 -6.84
CA ALA A 27 -0.57 -17.44 -7.97
C ALA A 27 0.53 -16.71 -8.75
N ASP A 28 1.54 -16.15 -8.06
CA ASP A 28 2.72 -15.58 -8.71
C ASP A 28 3.55 -16.69 -9.40
N TYR A 29 3.70 -17.85 -8.77
CA TYR A 29 4.38 -19.01 -9.34
C TYR A 29 3.67 -19.54 -10.60
N GLU A 30 2.33 -19.67 -10.59
CA GLU A 30 1.56 -20.07 -11.77
C GLU A 30 1.74 -19.07 -12.93
N LEU A 31 1.76 -17.78 -12.64
CA LEU A 31 2.01 -16.73 -13.63
C LEU A 31 3.42 -16.83 -14.22
N GLU A 32 4.43 -17.02 -13.38
CA GLU A 32 5.82 -17.16 -13.81
C GLU A 32 6.03 -18.45 -14.61
N LEU A 33 5.49 -19.56 -14.13
CA LEU A 33 5.50 -20.86 -14.83
C LEU A 33 4.83 -20.75 -16.19
N SER A 34 3.71 -20.04 -16.32
CA SER A 34 3.02 -19.87 -17.61
C SER A 34 3.85 -19.09 -18.65
N ARG A 35 4.80 -18.26 -18.20
CA ARG A 35 5.60 -17.38 -19.06
C ARG A 35 7.00 -17.91 -19.32
N ASN A 36 7.59 -18.62 -18.37
CA ASN A 36 8.97 -19.08 -18.47
C ASN A 36 9.04 -20.54 -18.97
N LYS A 37 9.28 -20.71 -20.27
CA LYS A 37 9.42 -22.02 -20.93
C LYS A 37 10.57 -22.86 -20.35
N GLN A 38 11.61 -22.24 -19.79
CA GLN A 38 12.71 -22.98 -19.15
C GLN A 38 12.27 -23.61 -17.83
N LEU A 39 11.45 -22.90 -17.04
CA LEU A 39 10.84 -23.44 -15.83
C LEU A 39 9.85 -24.58 -16.13
N GLN A 40 9.10 -24.47 -17.23
CA GLN A 40 8.21 -25.56 -17.69
C GLN A 40 8.99 -26.82 -18.10
N ALA A 41 10.16 -26.64 -18.72
CA ALA A 41 11.02 -27.74 -19.14
C ALA A 41 11.88 -28.32 -18.01
N ALA A 42 12.00 -27.61 -16.89
CA ALA A 42 12.74 -28.08 -15.71
C ALA A 42 11.98 -29.22 -15.00
N GLY A 43 12.73 -30.16 -14.41
CA GLY A 43 12.16 -31.26 -13.64
C GLY A 43 11.35 -30.78 -12.42
N THR A 44 10.43 -31.63 -11.95
CA THR A 44 9.52 -31.35 -10.83
C THR A 44 10.25 -30.92 -9.55
N GLU A 45 11.43 -31.49 -9.28
CA GLU A 45 12.25 -31.12 -8.13
C GLU A 45 12.77 -29.67 -8.19
N HIS A 46 13.17 -29.20 -9.38
CA HIS A 46 13.60 -27.81 -9.58
C HIS A 46 12.42 -26.84 -9.48
N GLN A 47 11.24 -27.24 -9.95
CA GLN A 47 10.01 -26.47 -9.84
C GLN A 47 9.58 -26.24 -8.38
N GLU A 48 9.63 -27.29 -7.56
CA GLU A 48 9.30 -27.20 -6.13
C GLU A 48 10.30 -26.31 -5.36
N ALA A 49 11.60 -26.46 -5.63
CA ALA A 49 12.62 -25.61 -5.04
C ALA A 49 12.43 -24.13 -5.42
N HIS A 50 12.00 -23.85 -6.66
CA HIS A 50 11.70 -22.48 -7.10
C HIS A 50 10.47 -21.91 -6.41
N ARG A 51 9.40 -22.71 -6.25
CA ARG A 51 8.19 -22.32 -5.51
C ARG A 51 8.49 -21.98 -4.06
N GLN A 52 9.36 -22.74 -3.38
CA GLN A 52 9.76 -22.43 -2.01
C GLN A 52 10.54 -21.10 -1.91
N ARG A 53 11.44 -20.83 -2.86
CA ARG A 53 12.16 -19.54 -2.92
C ARG A 53 11.21 -18.37 -3.18
N ALA A 54 10.26 -18.53 -4.09
CA ALA A 54 9.23 -17.52 -4.36
C ALA A 54 8.39 -17.21 -3.11
N ARG A 55 8.02 -18.24 -2.32
CA ARG A 55 7.32 -18.06 -1.03
C ARG A 55 8.10 -17.20 -0.04
N GLY A 56 9.39 -17.52 0.15
CA GLY A 56 10.27 -16.75 1.04
C GLY A 56 10.36 -15.28 0.61
N ALA A 57 10.61 -15.04 -0.69
CA ALA A 57 10.69 -13.70 -1.24
C ALA A 57 9.38 -12.90 -1.08
N VAL A 58 8.22 -13.52 -1.33
CA VAL A 58 6.91 -12.87 -1.16
C VAL A 58 6.67 -12.51 0.31
N ALA A 59 6.99 -13.40 1.24
CA ALA A 59 6.85 -13.14 2.67
C ALA A 59 7.74 -11.98 3.15
N ASP A 60 9.01 -11.96 2.70
CA ASP A 60 9.96 -10.91 3.03
C ASP A 60 9.55 -9.56 2.43
N HIS A 61 9.13 -9.53 1.17
CA HIS A 61 8.60 -8.33 0.53
C HIS A 61 7.37 -7.79 1.26
N LEU A 62 6.42 -8.65 1.64
CA LEU A 62 5.24 -8.24 2.39
C LEU A 62 5.60 -7.69 3.77
N ARG A 63 6.55 -8.31 4.48
CA ARG A 63 7.01 -7.83 5.79
C ARG A 63 7.69 -6.47 5.66
N PHE A 64 8.55 -6.31 4.66
CA PHE A 64 9.25 -5.05 4.40
C PHE A 64 8.29 -3.93 3.99
N LEU A 65 7.33 -4.24 3.10
CA LEU A 65 6.29 -3.30 2.68
C LEU A 65 5.48 -2.85 3.90
N ARG A 66 5.01 -3.78 4.74
CA ARG A 66 4.28 -3.43 5.97
C ARG A 66 5.08 -2.54 6.90
N ALA A 67 6.35 -2.87 7.16
CA ALA A 67 7.18 -2.08 8.06
C ALA A 67 7.37 -0.65 7.54
N ARG A 68 7.61 -0.48 6.24
CA ARG A 68 7.72 0.84 5.60
C ARG A 68 6.41 1.61 5.66
N VAL A 69 5.32 0.93 5.34
CA VAL A 69 3.96 1.49 5.34
C VAL A 69 3.59 1.93 6.76
N LEU A 70 3.81 1.11 7.79
CA LEU A 70 3.56 1.47 9.18
C LEU A 70 4.40 2.67 9.63
N LYS A 71 5.70 2.68 9.28
CA LYS A 71 6.61 3.80 9.60
C LYS A 71 6.15 5.10 8.94
N ALA A 72 5.71 5.04 7.68
CA ALA A 72 5.11 6.17 6.98
C ALA A 72 3.84 6.65 7.70
N MET A 73 2.97 5.72 8.12
CA MET A 73 1.76 6.02 8.86
C MET A 73 2.04 6.81 10.14
N ILE A 74 2.99 6.32 10.93
CA ILE A 74 3.40 6.95 12.19
C ILE A 74 3.97 8.35 11.93
N PHE A 75 4.84 8.49 10.93
CA PHE A 75 5.43 9.77 10.58
C PHE A 75 4.37 10.81 10.19
N VAL A 76 3.44 10.42 9.31
CA VAL A 76 2.39 11.32 8.86
C VAL A 76 1.39 11.63 9.98
N ALA A 77 1.02 10.63 10.80
CA ALA A 77 0.19 10.85 11.97
C ALA A 77 0.85 11.83 12.96
N SER A 78 2.17 11.74 13.15
CA SER A 78 2.90 12.69 14.00
C SER A 78 2.85 14.12 13.47
N ALA A 79 2.91 14.32 12.15
CA ALA A 79 2.76 15.64 11.53
C ALA A 79 1.35 16.21 11.72
N VAL A 80 0.32 15.38 11.61
CA VAL A 80 -1.08 15.78 11.89
C VAL A 80 -1.24 16.20 13.35
N VAL A 81 -0.73 15.41 14.29
CA VAL A 81 -0.78 15.75 15.73
C VAL A 81 -0.01 17.04 16.00
N GLY A 82 1.18 17.20 15.41
CA GLY A 82 1.97 18.43 15.52
C GLY A 82 1.22 19.66 15.01
N ALA A 83 0.57 19.56 13.85
CA ALA A 83 -0.24 20.63 13.29
C ALA A 83 -1.43 20.99 14.20
N LEU A 84 -2.11 20.00 14.78
CA LEU A 84 -3.20 20.22 15.73
C LEU A 84 -2.73 20.92 17.01
N VAL A 85 -1.57 20.54 17.55
CA VAL A 85 -0.98 21.19 18.72
C VAL A 85 -0.64 22.65 18.42
N VAL A 86 0.03 22.92 17.29
CA VAL A 86 0.38 24.28 16.86
C VAL A 86 -0.87 25.14 16.66
N ALA A 87 -1.92 24.59 16.03
CA ALA A 87 -3.18 25.29 15.82
C ALA A 87 -3.91 25.66 17.13
N ARG A 88 -3.68 24.92 18.23
CA ARG A 88 -4.22 25.24 19.56
C ARG A 88 -3.39 26.25 20.34
N LEU A 89 -2.09 26.37 20.02
CA LEU A 89 -1.18 27.29 20.70
C LEU A 89 -1.12 28.68 20.03
N LEU A 90 -1.45 28.77 18.74
CA LEU A 90 -1.50 30.03 18.02
C LEU A 90 -2.85 30.74 18.26
N PRO A 91 -2.86 32.03 18.62
CA PRO A 91 -4.08 32.83 18.70
C PRO A 91 -4.55 33.18 17.29
N SER A 92 -5.28 32.27 16.65
CA SER A 92 -5.93 32.49 15.36
C SER A 92 -7.46 32.35 15.48
N ALA A 93 -8.19 33.02 14.58
CA ALA A 93 -9.65 32.95 14.51
C ALA A 93 -10.14 31.48 14.52
N PRO A 94 -11.31 31.19 15.13
CA PRO A 94 -11.81 29.82 15.22
C PRO A 94 -12.07 29.26 13.81
N ILE A 95 -11.19 28.37 13.35
CA ILE A 95 -11.40 27.60 12.12
C ILE A 95 -12.36 26.45 12.46
N PRO A 96 -13.38 26.18 11.62
CA PRO A 96 -14.29 25.06 11.85
C PRO A 96 -13.52 23.74 11.98
N ALA A 97 -13.82 22.98 13.04
CA ALA A 97 -13.13 21.71 13.33
C ALA A 97 -13.22 20.70 12.17
N LEU A 98 -14.32 20.75 11.40
CA LEU A 98 -14.53 19.93 10.21
C LEU A 98 -13.49 20.25 9.11
N THR A 99 -13.27 21.53 8.82
CA THR A 99 -12.29 21.99 7.82
C THR A 99 -10.87 21.55 8.19
N VAL A 100 -10.50 21.68 9.46
CA VAL A 100 -9.19 21.25 9.97
C VAL A 100 -9.03 19.73 9.82
N SER A 101 -10.06 18.96 10.18
CA SER A 101 -10.02 17.50 10.12
C SER A 101 -9.92 16.97 8.69
N LEU A 102 -10.64 17.58 7.75
CA LEU A 102 -10.62 17.21 6.33
C LEU A 102 -9.30 17.60 5.66
N ALA A 103 -8.75 18.76 5.98
CA ALA A 103 -7.44 19.19 5.48
C ALA A 103 -6.32 18.27 6.02
N ALA A 104 -6.37 17.93 7.30
CA ALA A 104 -5.42 16.98 7.89
C ALA A 104 -5.53 15.59 7.25
N ALA A 105 -6.74 15.09 7.01
CA ALA A 105 -6.96 13.83 6.30
C ALA A 105 -6.42 13.86 4.87
N SER A 106 -6.61 14.98 4.15
CA SER A 106 -6.07 15.19 2.81
C SER A 106 -4.55 15.09 2.78
N VAL A 107 -3.87 15.87 3.63
CA VAL A 107 -2.41 15.86 3.77
C VAL A 107 -1.93 14.46 4.15
N PHE A 108 -2.64 13.79 5.06
CA PHE A 108 -2.28 12.45 5.48
C PHE A 108 -2.29 11.46 4.31
N LEU A 109 -3.36 11.47 3.53
CA LEU A 109 -3.55 10.58 2.39
C LEU A 109 -2.57 10.85 1.25
N PHE A 110 -2.22 12.12 1.00
CA PHE A 110 -1.19 12.47 0.02
C PHE A 110 0.21 12.06 0.46
N ALA A 111 0.56 12.31 1.73
CA ALA A 111 1.85 11.90 2.28
C ALA A 111 1.98 10.37 2.30
N TRP A 112 0.89 9.66 2.61
CA TRP A 112 0.81 8.22 2.49
C TRP A 112 1.04 7.73 1.06
N ALA A 113 0.32 8.30 0.08
CA ALA A 113 0.45 7.92 -1.33
C ALA A 113 1.87 8.18 -1.86
N THR A 114 2.48 9.32 -1.51
CA THR A 114 3.84 9.66 -1.93
C THR A 114 4.90 8.78 -1.28
N LEU A 115 4.75 8.41 0.00
CA LEU A 115 5.65 7.48 0.67
C LEU A 115 5.53 6.04 0.14
N GLY A 116 4.32 5.59 -0.21
CA GLY A 116 4.12 4.32 -0.91
C GLY A 116 4.89 4.28 -2.23
N ARG A 117 4.81 5.37 -3.00
CA ARG A 117 5.52 5.51 -4.28
C ARG A 117 7.04 5.64 -4.14
N LEU A 118 7.57 6.19 -3.05
CA LEU A 118 9.01 6.16 -2.74
C LEU A 118 9.51 4.73 -2.45
N GLY A 119 8.62 3.84 -2.00
CA GLY A 119 8.91 2.40 -1.90
C GLY A 119 9.21 1.72 -3.24
N TRP A 120 8.78 2.30 -4.37
CA TRP A 120 8.94 1.74 -5.72
C TRP A 120 10.39 1.64 -6.20
N ALA A 121 11.34 2.40 -5.63
CA ALA A 121 12.73 2.36 -6.07
C ALA A 121 13.40 0.98 -5.89
N GLY A 122 12.79 0.06 -5.14
CA GLY A 122 13.27 -1.31 -4.93
C GLY A 122 12.60 -2.41 -5.77
N GLN A 123 11.65 -2.09 -6.65
CA GLN A 123 10.92 -3.11 -7.42
C GLN A 123 11.73 -3.59 -8.64
N SER A 124 12.06 -4.89 -8.67
CA SER A 124 12.83 -5.52 -9.74
C SER A 124 11.99 -5.91 -10.98
N PHE A 125 10.66 -5.94 -10.89
CA PHE A 125 9.78 -6.54 -11.91
C PHE A 125 8.73 -5.60 -12.53
N LYS A 126 8.98 -4.27 -12.53
CA LYS A 126 8.20 -3.27 -13.30
C LYS A 126 6.66 -3.39 -13.17
N GLY A 127 6.12 -3.88 -12.06
CA GLY A 127 4.67 -3.90 -11.83
C GLY A 127 3.94 -5.20 -12.22
N ASP A 128 4.64 -6.30 -12.47
CA ASP A 128 4.01 -7.57 -12.86
C ASP A 128 3.55 -8.46 -11.70
N THR A 129 4.12 -8.30 -10.50
CA THR A 129 3.76 -9.14 -9.33
C THR A 129 2.51 -8.65 -8.62
N ILE A 130 1.81 -9.55 -7.91
CA ILE A 130 0.55 -9.21 -7.23
C ILE A 130 0.72 -8.10 -6.19
N VAL A 131 1.88 -8.06 -5.53
CA VAL A 131 2.21 -7.05 -4.51
C VAL A 131 2.32 -5.65 -5.13
N GLU A 132 2.91 -5.54 -6.32
CA GLU A 132 3.05 -4.26 -7.03
C GLU A 132 1.69 -3.73 -7.50
N ARG A 133 0.82 -4.63 -7.98
CA ARG A 133 -0.56 -4.27 -8.36
C ARG A 133 -1.39 -3.83 -7.14
N LEU A 134 -1.23 -4.48 -5.99
CA LEU A 134 -1.89 -4.08 -4.75
C LEU A 134 -1.43 -2.68 -4.32
N ASP A 135 -0.14 -2.41 -4.38
CA ASP A 135 0.43 -1.11 -4.05
C ASP A 135 -0.08 0.00 -4.98
N GLN A 136 -0.19 -0.27 -6.29
CA GLN A 136 -0.76 0.68 -7.25
C GLN A 136 -2.23 1.02 -6.94
N VAL A 137 -3.04 0.03 -6.54
CA VAL A 137 -4.42 0.26 -6.11
C VAL A 137 -4.46 1.10 -4.84
N LEU A 138 -3.64 0.76 -3.84
CA LEU A 138 -3.54 1.52 -2.59
C LEU A 138 -3.13 2.98 -2.84
N PHE A 139 -2.18 3.22 -3.76
CA PHE A 139 -1.77 4.54 -4.18
C PHE A 139 -2.94 5.34 -4.76
N TRP A 140 -3.64 4.80 -5.77
CA TRP A 140 -4.75 5.49 -6.43
C TRP A 140 -5.92 5.76 -5.49
N SER A 141 -6.27 4.79 -4.63
CA SER A 141 -7.32 4.98 -3.62
C SER A 141 -6.95 6.08 -2.63
N SER A 142 -5.71 6.10 -2.15
CA SER A 142 -5.24 7.13 -1.21
C SER A 142 -5.17 8.50 -1.86
N TYR A 143 -4.67 8.58 -3.10
CA TYR A 143 -4.64 9.82 -3.88
C TYR A 143 -6.05 10.39 -4.08
N TRP A 144 -7.01 9.53 -4.46
CA TRP A 144 -8.39 9.94 -4.67
C TRP A 144 -9.03 10.43 -3.37
N LEU A 145 -8.92 9.66 -2.28
CA LEU A 145 -9.46 10.05 -0.98
C LEU A 145 -8.81 11.34 -0.45
N GLY A 146 -7.49 11.51 -0.67
CA GLY A 146 -6.75 12.69 -0.27
C GLY A 146 -7.21 13.93 -1.01
N THR A 147 -7.34 13.82 -2.34
CA THR A 147 -7.88 14.88 -3.20
C THR A 147 -9.31 15.24 -2.81
N PHE A 148 -10.17 14.24 -2.63
CA PHE A 148 -11.58 14.43 -2.24
C PHE A 148 -11.70 15.15 -0.90
N SER A 149 -10.97 14.69 0.12
CA SER A 149 -10.97 15.30 1.46
C SER A 149 -10.45 16.74 1.42
N GLY A 150 -9.44 17.02 0.59
CA GLY A 150 -8.88 18.36 0.42
C GLY A 150 -9.87 19.32 -0.23
N VAL A 151 -10.54 18.89 -1.30
CA VAL A 151 -11.60 19.67 -1.96
C VAL A 151 -12.76 19.93 -0.99
N LEU A 152 -13.19 18.92 -0.23
CA LEU A 152 -14.24 19.07 0.77
C LEU A 152 -13.84 20.07 1.87
N ALA A 153 -12.57 20.06 2.30
CA ALA A 153 -12.05 21.02 3.27
C ALA A 153 -12.10 22.46 2.74
N VAL A 154 -11.67 22.67 1.48
CA VAL A 154 -11.71 23.99 0.84
C VAL A 154 -13.15 24.50 0.75
N LEU A 155 -14.09 23.66 0.28
CA LEU A 155 -15.50 24.03 0.19
C LEU A 155 -16.10 24.37 1.56
N ALA A 156 -15.78 23.57 2.59
CA ALA A 156 -16.22 23.80 3.96
C ALA A 156 -15.60 25.05 4.63
N ALA A 157 -14.50 25.58 4.09
CA ALA A 157 -13.89 26.83 4.56
C ALA A 157 -14.49 28.08 3.91
N THR A 158 -15.16 27.91 2.76
CA THR A 158 -15.74 29.01 1.97
C THR A 158 -17.25 29.21 2.18
N CYS A 159 -17.89 28.31 2.95
CA CYS A 159 -19.30 28.40 3.36
C CYS A 159 -19.40 28.86 4.82
#